data_AF-A0A395NZ92-F1
#
_entry.id   AF-A0A395NZ92-F1
#
_cell.length_a   1.000
_cell.length_b   1.000
_cell.length_c   1.000
_cell.angle_alpha   90.00
_cell.angle_beta   90.00
_cell.angle_gamma   90.00
#
_symmetry.space_group_name_H-M   'P 1'
#
loop_
_entity.id
_entity.type
_entity.pdbx_description
1 polymer ?
#
loop_
_entity_poly.entity_id
_entity_poly.type
_entity_poly.pdbx_seq_one_letter_code
_entity_poly.pdbx_strand_id
1 'polypeptide(L)'
;MFAIIRTSRIVSYVTSLALHKVGCEIAVADLQDSKALAKEIGDADTVQIVLPPSPRAKDTAAEMRKAIESLASALEEAHPRRVLAISDYGAHITHGIGMLTMCQHMQGWGRVIPAAIDSGTLLSFHDPVDMLFPTISAPDLGLIAANLLLQPTTEKDIEIVHAEGPRQYSPSDVAVALSELLGRTITAEAVPRSQWKDAFEHVMSVSLAELLIKANDAQNKGGLVDVKPNSAEIHYGTTEFIDALRPLVPTY
;
A
#
# COMPACT_ATOMS: atom_id res chain seq x y z
N MET A 1 -9.97 -1.24 -0.22
CA MET A 1 -10.03 -0.25 0.86
C MET A 1 -9.72 1.12 0.26
N PHE A 2 -10.74 1.91 -0.07
CA PHE A 2 -10.53 3.21 -0.70
C PHE A 2 -10.91 4.29 0.29
N ALA A 3 -10.14 5.37 0.31
CA ALA A 3 -10.45 6.59 1.05
C ALA A 3 -10.01 7.75 0.15
N ILE A 4 -10.98 8.47 -0.42
CA ILE A 4 -10.70 9.83 -0.90
C ILE A 4 -10.82 10.74 0.29
N ILE A 5 -9.73 11.19 0.88
CA ILE A 5 -9.75 12.07 2.05
C ILE A 5 -9.72 13.52 1.56
N ARG A 6 -10.89 14.17 1.64
CA ARG A 6 -11.03 15.62 1.70
C ARG A 6 -10.84 16.02 3.16
N THR A 7 -10.36 17.23 3.42
CA THR A 7 -10.27 17.84 4.76
C THR A 7 -11.60 17.90 5.52
N SER A 8 -12.72 17.45 4.92
CA SER A 8 -14.00 17.17 5.59
C SER A 8 -14.86 16.04 4.99
N ARG A 9 -14.48 15.31 3.93
CA ARG A 9 -15.26 14.20 3.32
C ARG A 9 -14.40 12.98 2.98
N ILE A 10 -14.87 11.77 3.29
CA ILE A 10 -14.20 10.52 2.93
C ILE A 10 -15.09 9.66 2.03
N VAL A 11 -14.61 9.34 0.83
CA VAL A 11 -15.23 8.30 -0.01
C VAL A 11 -14.68 6.93 0.40
N SER A 12 -15.45 6.11 1.14
CA SER A 12 -14.98 4.80 1.63
C SER A 12 -16.09 3.75 1.78
N TYR A 13 -15.70 2.46 1.74
CA TYR A 13 -16.57 1.31 1.97
C TYR A 13 -16.31 0.57 3.31
N VAL A 14 -15.38 0.99 4.18
CA VAL A 14 -15.16 0.34 5.50
C VAL A 14 -14.77 1.32 6.62
N THR A 15 -15.37 1.10 7.81
CA THR A 15 -15.29 1.85 9.08
C THR A 15 -15.74 3.32 9.01
N SER A 16 -16.92 3.53 8.42
CA SER A 16 -17.62 4.83 8.48
C SER A 16 -17.72 5.39 9.91
N LEU A 17 -17.84 4.53 10.91
CA LEU A 17 -17.96 4.94 12.31
C LEU A 17 -16.71 5.62 12.88
N ALA A 18 -15.50 5.19 12.51
CA ALA A 18 -14.27 5.80 13.03
C ALA A 18 -14.05 7.18 12.41
N LEU A 19 -14.29 7.29 11.10
CA LEU A 19 -14.17 8.52 10.32
C LEU A 19 -15.21 9.56 10.73
N HIS A 20 -16.46 9.14 10.91
CA HIS A 20 -17.52 10.00 11.39
C HIS A 20 -17.20 10.55 12.80
N LYS A 21 -16.63 9.73 13.69
CA LYS A 21 -16.24 10.15 15.05
C LYS A 21 -15.18 11.26 15.07
N VAL A 22 -14.31 11.30 14.08
CA VAL A 22 -13.29 12.35 13.94
C VAL A 22 -13.78 13.54 13.09
N GLY A 23 -15.08 13.58 12.77
CA GLY A 23 -15.71 14.69 12.08
C GLY A 23 -15.65 14.64 10.55
N CYS A 24 -15.23 13.51 9.97
CA CYS A 24 -15.28 13.36 8.51
C CYS A 24 -16.71 13.07 8.05
N GLU A 25 -17.20 13.85 7.09
CA GLU A 25 -18.36 13.48 6.30
C GLU A 25 -18.02 12.27 5.42
N ILE A 26 -19.02 11.49 5.02
CA ILE A 26 -18.78 10.21 4.34
C ILE A 26 -19.62 10.17 3.08
N ALA A 27 -18.94 9.88 1.97
CA ALA A 27 -19.53 9.67 0.66
C ALA A 27 -19.28 8.23 0.20
N VAL A 28 -20.15 7.72 -0.67
CA VAL A 28 -20.00 6.38 -1.24
C VAL A 28 -20.26 6.48 -2.74
N ALA A 29 -19.29 6.06 -3.54
CA ALA A 29 -19.38 6.00 -4.99
C ALA A 29 -18.74 4.70 -5.48
N ASP A 30 -19.25 4.18 -6.60
CA ASP A 30 -18.59 3.10 -7.33
C ASP A 30 -17.37 3.66 -8.06
N LEU A 31 -16.22 3.00 -7.92
CA LEU A 31 -15.00 3.39 -8.63
C LEU A 31 -15.09 3.23 -10.14
N GLN A 32 -16.09 2.47 -10.60
CA GLN A 32 -16.36 2.24 -12.01
C GLN A 32 -17.35 3.28 -12.59
N ASP A 33 -17.85 4.21 -11.75
CA ASP A 33 -18.81 5.25 -12.12
C ASP A 33 -18.18 6.64 -11.98
N SER A 34 -17.66 7.18 -13.08
CA SER A 34 -17.03 8.50 -13.12
C SER A 34 -17.97 9.62 -12.70
N LYS A 35 -19.27 9.53 -12.99
CA LYS A 35 -20.23 10.60 -12.65
C LYS A 35 -20.54 10.60 -11.16
N ALA A 36 -20.71 9.42 -10.57
CA ALA A 36 -20.85 9.30 -9.12
C ALA A 36 -19.60 9.82 -8.43
N LEU A 37 -18.40 9.47 -8.91
CA LEU A 37 -17.14 10.00 -8.38
C LEU A 37 -17.07 11.52 -8.50
N ALA A 38 -17.33 12.09 -9.69
CA ALA A 38 -17.29 13.53 -9.94
C ALA A 38 -18.22 14.30 -8.99
N LYS A 39 -19.45 13.80 -8.83
CA LYS A 39 -20.42 14.37 -7.90
C LYS A 39 -19.91 14.39 -6.44
N GLU A 40 -19.32 13.29 -5.98
CA GLU A 40 -18.87 13.19 -4.59
C GLU A 40 -17.57 14.00 -4.33
N ILE A 41 -16.72 14.21 -5.35
CA ILE A 41 -15.50 15.02 -5.23
C ILE A 41 -15.67 16.50 -5.64
N GLY A 42 -16.78 16.88 -6.28
CA GLY A 42 -16.94 18.14 -7.01
C GLY A 42 -16.68 19.44 -6.23
N ASP A 43 -16.84 19.42 -4.91
CA ASP A 43 -16.58 20.61 -4.08
C ASP A 43 -15.16 20.58 -3.43
N ALA A 44 -14.36 19.55 -3.67
CA ALA A 44 -13.09 19.34 -2.95
C ALA A 44 -11.95 20.22 -3.47
N ASP A 45 -11.34 21.01 -2.57
CA ASP A 45 -10.11 21.75 -2.88
C ASP A 45 -8.93 20.82 -3.19
N THR A 46 -8.85 19.70 -2.46
CA THR A 46 -7.79 18.70 -2.61
C THR A 46 -8.35 17.29 -2.57
N VAL A 47 -7.79 16.39 -3.38
CA VAL A 47 -8.22 14.99 -3.47
C VAL A 47 -7.02 14.08 -3.20
N GLN A 48 -7.05 13.31 -2.12
CA GLN A 48 -6.12 12.20 -1.90
C GLN A 48 -6.69 10.91 -2.52
N ILE A 49 -5.88 10.12 -3.21
CA ILE A 49 -6.31 8.88 -3.87
C ILE A 49 -5.46 7.72 -3.37
N VAL A 50 -6.13 6.68 -2.89
CA VAL A 50 -5.54 5.35 -2.61
C VAL A 50 -6.39 4.34 -3.35
N LEU A 51 -5.80 3.64 -4.33
CA LEU A 51 -6.51 2.69 -5.20
C LEU A 51 -5.99 1.26 -5.04
N PRO A 52 -6.55 0.45 -4.12
CA PRO A 52 -6.25 -0.98 -4.09
C PRO A 52 -6.92 -1.81 -5.18
N PRO A 53 -6.35 -2.97 -5.51
CA PRO A 53 -6.98 -3.97 -6.36
C PRO A 53 -8.19 -4.59 -5.66
N SER A 54 -9.13 -5.08 -6.48
CA SER A 54 -10.20 -5.96 -6.03
C SER A 54 -9.67 -7.39 -5.87
N PRO A 55 -9.69 -7.99 -4.66
CA PRO A 55 -9.15 -9.34 -4.44
C PRO A 55 -9.88 -10.47 -5.17
N ARG A 56 -11.11 -10.18 -5.63
CA ARG A 56 -12.02 -11.15 -6.24
C ARG A 56 -12.32 -10.83 -7.71
N ALA A 57 -11.65 -9.83 -8.27
CA ALA A 57 -11.77 -9.49 -9.68
C ALA A 57 -11.43 -10.70 -10.56
N LYS A 58 -12.23 -10.90 -11.61
CA LYS A 58 -11.91 -11.90 -12.64
C LYS A 58 -10.69 -11.47 -13.45
N ASP A 59 -10.64 -10.18 -13.78
CA ASP A 59 -9.49 -9.53 -14.40
C ASP A 59 -9.14 -8.28 -13.58
N THR A 60 -8.20 -8.47 -12.66
CA THR A 60 -7.78 -7.43 -11.71
C THR A 60 -7.15 -6.25 -12.44
N ALA A 61 -6.36 -6.50 -13.48
CA ALA A 61 -5.68 -5.44 -14.22
C ALA A 61 -6.68 -4.59 -15.01
N ALA A 62 -7.65 -5.21 -15.67
CA ALA A 62 -8.70 -4.48 -16.38
C ALA A 62 -9.60 -3.68 -15.43
N GLU A 63 -10.02 -4.26 -14.30
CA GLU A 63 -10.83 -3.56 -13.31
C GLU A 63 -10.11 -2.33 -12.72
N MET A 64 -8.82 -2.45 -12.40
CA MET A 64 -8.01 -1.32 -11.94
C MET A 64 -7.86 -0.24 -13.02
N ARG A 65 -7.58 -0.62 -14.27
CA ARG A 65 -7.47 0.35 -15.37
C ARG A 65 -8.75 1.15 -15.54
N LYS A 66 -9.89 0.47 -15.53
CA LYS A 66 -11.20 1.12 -15.65
C LYS A 66 -11.50 2.03 -14.45
N ALA A 67 -11.08 1.65 -13.24
CA ALA A 67 -11.18 2.53 -12.07
C ALA A 67 -10.29 3.78 -12.21
N ILE A 68 -9.08 3.64 -12.74
CA ILE A 68 -8.18 4.78 -13.02
C ILE A 68 -8.79 5.71 -14.07
N GLU A 69 -9.35 5.17 -15.15
CA GLU A 69 -10.03 5.95 -16.19
C GLU A 69 -11.25 6.71 -15.65
N SER A 70 -12.01 6.06 -14.76
CA SER A 70 -13.18 6.67 -14.13
C SER A 70 -12.80 7.79 -13.15
N LEU A 71 -11.74 7.58 -12.36
CA LEU A 71 -11.17 8.61 -11.49
C LEU A 71 -10.60 9.79 -12.29
N ALA A 72 -9.86 9.53 -13.37
CA ALA A 72 -9.31 10.57 -14.22
C ALA A 72 -10.43 11.44 -14.82
N SER A 73 -11.48 10.82 -15.37
CA SER A 73 -12.66 11.53 -15.88
C SER A 73 -13.35 12.37 -14.80
N ALA A 74 -13.46 11.84 -13.57
CA ALA A 74 -14.06 12.56 -12.46
C ALA A 74 -13.23 13.78 -12.03
N LEU A 75 -11.91 13.65 -11.99
CA LEU A 75 -10.99 14.74 -11.65
C LEU A 75 -10.98 15.83 -12.72
N GLU A 76 -11.10 15.44 -14.00
CA GLU A 76 -11.27 16.37 -15.11
C GLU A 76 -12.59 17.14 -15.01
N GLU A 77 -13.66 16.54 -14.49
CA GLU A 77 -14.93 17.24 -14.28
C GLU A 77 -14.90 18.15 -13.04
N ALA A 78 -14.31 17.67 -11.94
CA ALA A 78 -14.32 18.36 -10.65
C ALA A 78 -13.24 19.45 -10.50
N HIS A 79 -12.17 19.37 -11.28
CA HIS A 79 -11.04 20.32 -11.27
C HIS A 79 -10.52 20.68 -9.85
N PRO A 80 -10.17 19.70 -9.00
CA PRO A 80 -9.61 20.01 -7.69
C PRO A 80 -8.27 20.75 -7.85
N ARG A 81 -7.97 21.65 -6.91
CA ARG A 81 -6.73 22.45 -6.94
C ARG A 81 -5.48 21.58 -6.75
N ARG A 82 -5.60 20.44 -6.07
CA ARG A 82 -4.50 19.48 -5.88
C ARG A 82 -5.01 18.05 -5.85
N VAL A 83 -4.25 17.15 -6.45
CA VAL A 83 -4.44 15.70 -6.33
C VAL A 83 -3.18 15.09 -5.73
N LEU A 84 -3.33 14.30 -4.67
CA LEU A 84 -2.26 13.47 -4.10
C LEU A 84 -2.61 12.00 -4.36
N ALA A 85 -1.94 11.36 -5.31
CA ALA A 85 -2.09 9.93 -5.55
C ALA A 85 -1.01 9.15 -4.79
N ILE A 86 -1.42 8.24 -3.92
CA ILE A 86 -0.50 7.31 -3.26
C ILE A 86 -0.28 6.11 -4.18
N SER A 87 0.95 5.98 -4.65
CA SER A 87 1.42 4.86 -5.46
C SER A 87 2.49 4.06 -4.71
N ASP A 88 3.07 3.08 -5.38
CA ASP A 88 4.10 2.21 -4.82
C ASP A 88 5.42 2.38 -5.59
N TYR A 89 6.51 1.95 -4.96
CA TYR A 89 7.83 1.93 -5.60
C TYR A 89 7.79 1.10 -6.88
N GLY A 90 8.53 1.54 -7.90
CA GLY A 90 8.54 0.87 -9.21
C GLY A 90 7.38 1.26 -10.15
N ALA A 91 6.50 2.21 -9.78
CA ALA A 91 5.42 2.71 -10.65
C ALA A 91 5.89 3.29 -11.99
N HIS A 92 7.16 3.68 -12.06
CA HIS A 92 7.80 4.17 -13.28
C HIS A 92 8.20 3.05 -14.26
N ILE A 93 8.16 1.77 -13.85
CA ILE A 93 8.54 0.63 -14.67
C ILE A 93 7.34 0.22 -15.51
N THR A 94 7.43 0.43 -16.82
CA THR A 94 6.27 0.33 -17.72
C THR A 94 5.91 -1.10 -18.15
N HIS A 95 6.79 -2.08 -17.92
CA HIS A 95 6.59 -3.46 -18.35
C HIS A 95 7.22 -4.48 -17.39
N GLY A 96 6.63 -5.68 -17.29
CA GLY A 96 7.30 -6.86 -16.71
C GLY A 96 7.26 -7.01 -15.18
N ILE A 97 6.65 -6.07 -14.46
CA ILE A 97 6.61 -6.05 -12.98
C ILE A 97 5.28 -6.48 -12.37
N GLY A 98 4.25 -6.78 -13.18
CA GLY A 98 2.92 -7.12 -12.66
C GLY A 98 2.24 -5.92 -11.98
N MET A 99 1.46 -6.18 -10.93
CA MET A 99 0.91 -5.13 -10.06
C MET A 99 1.89 -4.91 -8.93
N LEU A 100 2.32 -3.66 -8.74
CA LEU A 100 3.22 -3.32 -7.64
C LEU A 100 2.62 -3.76 -6.31
N THR A 101 3.46 -4.37 -5.50
CA THR A 101 3.06 -5.05 -4.28
C THR A 101 2.36 -4.08 -3.35
N MET A 102 1.04 -4.15 -3.30
CA MET A 102 0.16 -3.34 -2.45
C MET A 102 0.43 -3.36 -0.92
N CYS A 103 1.57 -3.90 -0.47
CA CYS A 103 1.83 -4.23 0.92
C CYS A 103 3.30 -4.06 1.35
N GLN A 104 4.03 -3.05 0.87
CA GLN A 104 5.25 -2.61 1.58
C GLN A 104 4.94 -1.65 2.75
N HIS A 105 3.69 -1.66 3.24
CA HIS A 105 3.39 -1.06 4.53
C HIS A 105 3.73 -2.06 5.64
N MET A 106 4.35 -1.59 6.73
CA MET A 106 4.84 -2.46 7.81
C MET A 106 3.74 -3.37 8.39
N GLN A 107 2.51 -2.85 8.49
CA GLN A 107 1.35 -3.61 8.99
C GLN A 107 0.87 -4.73 8.04
N GLY A 108 1.40 -4.82 6.81
CA GLY A 108 1.04 -5.84 5.83
C GLY A 108 1.40 -7.24 6.30
N TRP A 109 2.46 -7.34 7.11
CA TRP A 109 2.91 -8.57 7.77
C TRP A 109 1.89 -9.13 8.77
N GLY A 110 0.93 -8.33 9.23
CA GLY A 110 -0.14 -8.80 10.13
C GLY A 110 -0.92 -10.01 9.60
N ARG A 111 -0.97 -10.19 8.27
CA ARG A 111 -1.64 -11.33 7.63
C ARG A 111 -0.95 -12.67 7.89
N VAL A 112 0.37 -12.68 8.09
CA VAL A 112 1.16 -13.90 8.29
C VAL A 112 1.53 -14.13 9.76
N ILE A 113 1.33 -13.14 10.63
CA ILE A 113 1.62 -13.25 12.07
C ILE A 113 0.94 -14.47 12.71
N PRO A 114 -0.37 -14.76 12.52
CA PRO A 114 -0.99 -15.93 13.16
C PRO A 114 -0.31 -17.25 12.79
N ALA A 115 -0.01 -17.44 11.50
CA ALA A 115 0.68 -18.65 11.04
C ALA A 115 2.12 -18.74 11.57
N ALA A 116 2.83 -17.61 11.67
CA ALA A 116 4.17 -17.56 12.23
C ALA A 116 4.17 -17.85 13.74
N ILE A 117 3.16 -17.37 14.47
CA ILE A 117 2.91 -17.72 15.87
C ILE A 117 2.70 -19.24 15.98
N ASP A 118 1.87 -19.85 15.14
CA ASP A 118 1.57 -21.28 15.27
C ASP A 118 2.77 -22.17 14.92
N SER A 119 3.54 -21.82 13.89
CA SER A 119 4.61 -22.66 13.36
C SER A 119 6.01 -22.38 13.93
N GLY A 120 6.25 -21.16 14.42
CA GLY A 120 7.60 -20.66 14.71
C GLY A 120 8.35 -20.14 13.47
N THR A 121 7.72 -20.14 12.29
CA THR A 121 8.33 -19.74 11.02
C THR A 121 7.49 -18.69 10.32
N LEU A 122 8.10 -17.55 10.01
CA LEU A 122 7.56 -16.50 9.15
C LEU A 122 7.88 -16.82 7.69
N LEU A 123 6.87 -17.22 6.93
CA LEU A 123 7.00 -17.45 5.50
C LEU A 123 6.99 -16.13 4.72
N SER A 124 7.96 -15.98 3.82
CA SER A 124 8.15 -14.79 2.98
C SER A 124 8.21 -15.17 1.50
N PHE A 125 7.66 -14.31 0.63
CA PHE A 125 7.88 -14.41 -0.82
C PHE A 125 9.14 -13.67 -1.29
N HIS A 126 9.90 -13.07 -0.37
CA HIS A 126 11.20 -12.50 -0.66
C HIS A 126 12.29 -13.56 -0.52
N ASP A 127 13.16 -13.64 -1.52
CA ASP A 127 14.29 -14.57 -1.60
C ASP A 127 15.50 -13.82 -2.17
N PRO A 128 16.57 -13.57 -1.38
CA PRO A 128 16.81 -14.06 -0.02
C PRO A 128 15.97 -13.34 1.06
N VAL A 129 15.76 -14.01 2.21
CA VAL A 129 15.01 -13.44 3.36
C VAL A 129 15.74 -12.32 4.10
N ASP A 130 17.02 -12.09 3.80
CA ASP A 130 17.80 -10.96 4.30
C ASP A 130 17.79 -9.76 3.31
N MET A 131 17.07 -9.86 2.20
CA MET A 131 16.94 -8.76 1.24
C MET A 131 16.22 -7.58 1.90
N LEU A 132 16.86 -6.43 1.88
CA LEU A 132 16.30 -5.16 2.34
C LEU A 132 15.39 -4.56 1.28
N PHE A 133 14.27 -4.00 1.72
CA PHE A 133 13.39 -3.21 0.87
C PHE A 133 12.82 -1.99 1.62
N PRO A 134 12.45 -0.92 0.91
CA PRO A 134 11.78 0.22 1.51
C PRO A 134 10.39 -0.18 2.00
N THR A 135 10.06 0.25 3.21
CA THR A 135 8.78 -0.01 3.85
C THR A 135 8.42 1.15 4.75
N ILE A 136 7.13 1.41 4.96
CA ILE A 136 6.67 2.52 5.80
C ILE A 136 5.49 2.10 6.69
N SER A 137 5.40 2.67 7.88
CA SER A 137 4.22 2.53 8.74
C SER A 137 3.04 3.30 8.13
N ALA A 138 1.86 2.69 8.03
CA ALA A 138 0.68 3.35 7.46
C ALA A 138 0.31 4.68 8.16
N PRO A 139 0.37 4.80 9.50
CA PRO A 139 0.27 6.10 10.18
C PRO A 139 1.29 7.16 9.72
N ASP A 140 2.56 6.80 9.56
CA ASP A 140 3.60 7.74 9.11
C ASP A 140 3.32 8.22 7.69
N LEU A 141 2.92 7.30 6.79
CA LEU A 141 2.49 7.66 5.44
C LEU A 141 1.29 8.62 5.46
N GLY A 142 0.34 8.42 6.38
CA GLY A 142 -0.79 9.31 6.59
C GLY A 142 -0.37 10.72 7.02
N LEU A 143 0.60 10.83 7.94
CA LEU A 143 1.17 12.12 8.37
C LEU A 143 1.91 12.83 7.24
N ILE A 144 2.72 12.10 6.47
CA ILE A 144 3.43 12.64 5.30
C ILE A 144 2.42 13.14 4.27
N ALA A 145 1.41 12.35 3.94
CA ALA A 145 0.35 12.72 3.02
C ALA A 145 -0.41 13.99 3.48
N ALA A 146 -0.76 14.06 4.76
CA ALA A 146 -1.41 15.24 5.34
C ALA A 146 -0.53 16.48 5.23
N ASN A 147 0.76 16.37 5.54
CA ASN A 147 1.71 17.48 5.40
C ASN A 147 1.81 17.96 3.95
N LEU A 148 1.92 17.06 2.98
CA LEU A 148 1.96 17.39 1.54
C LEU A 148 0.67 18.07 1.06
N LEU A 149 -0.49 17.66 1.57
CA LEU A 149 -1.77 18.29 1.25
C LEU A 149 -1.91 19.70 1.84
N LEU A 150 -1.28 19.96 2.98
CA LEU A 150 -1.33 21.26 3.67
C LEU A 150 -0.29 22.27 3.18
N GLN A 151 0.75 21.83 2.47
CA GLN A 151 1.76 22.73 1.92
C GLN A 151 1.17 23.69 0.86
N PRO A 152 1.76 24.89 0.66
CA PRO A 152 1.39 25.77 -0.46
C PRO A 152 1.57 25.06 -1.81
N THR A 153 0.76 25.42 -2.81
CA THR A 153 0.92 24.85 -4.16
C THR A 153 2.23 25.32 -4.76
N THR A 154 2.99 24.40 -5.33
CA THR A 154 4.21 24.71 -6.07
C THR A 154 3.87 25.12 -7.51
N GLU A 155 4.81 25.73 -8.23
CA GLU A 155 4.65 26.00 -9.68
C GLU A 155 4.79 24.74 -10.55
N LYS A 156 5.08 23.58 -9.95
CA LYS A 156 5.23 22.31 -10.68
C LYS A 156 3.87 21.70 -10.96
N ASP A 157 3.64 21.26 -12.19
CA ASP A 157 2.43 20.53 -12.57
C ASP A 157 2.36 19.13 -11.94
N ILE A 158 3.51 18.45 -11.81
CA ILE A 158 3.62 17.11 -11.21
C ILE A 158 4.88 17.05 -10.34
N GLU A 159 4.72 16.49 -9.14
CA GLU A 159 5.81 16.24 -8.21
C GLU A 159 5.75 14.78 -7.74
N ILE A 160 6.91 14.11 -7.76
CA ILE A 160 7.06 12.73 -7.28
C ILE A 160 7.82 12.79 -5.97
N VAL A 161 7.15 12.37 -4.90
CA VAL A 161 7.68 12.32 -3.55
C VAL A 161 7.78 10.86 -3.11
N HIS A 162 8.91 10.50 -2.52
CA HIS A 162 9.10 9.17 -1.95
C HIS A 162 8.86 9.21 -0.43
N ALA A 163 8.37 8.10 0.11
CA ALA A 163 8.10 7.97 1.54
C ALA A 163 8.56 6.60 2.04
N GLU A 164 9.42 6.61 3.06
CA GLU A 164 9.98 5.40 3.67
C GLU A 164 9.89 5.48 5.18
N GLY A 165 9.97 4.34 5.87
CA GLY A 165 10.20 4.28 7.30
C GLY A 165 11.62 4.72 7.66
N PRO A 166 12.00 4.67 8.95
CA PRO A 166 13.29 5.20 9.41
C PRO A 166 14.51 4.50 8.79
N ARG A 167 14.33 3.28 8.26
CA ARG A 167 15.31 2.48 7.54
C ARG A 167 14.62 1.39 6.72
N GLN A 168 15.38 0.71 5.88
CA GLN A 168 14.92 -0.49 5.17
C GLN A 168 14.96 -1.70 6.09
N TYR A 169 14.09 -2.68 5.81
CA TYR A 169 13.97 -3.91 6.61
C TYR A 169 13.92 -5.12 5.69
N SER A 170 14.30 -6.26 6.25
CA SER A 170 14.22 -7.58 5.64
C SER A 170 13.14 -8.44 6.30
N PRO A 171 12.67 -9.52 5.65
CA PRO A 171 11.85 -10.54 6.31
C PRO A 171 12.50 -11.11 7.58
N SER A 172 13.83 -11.27 7.60
CA SER A 172 14.58 -11.66 8.81
C SER A 172 14.40 -10.64 9.95
N ASP A 173 14.43 -9.33 9.67
CA ASP A 173 14.15 -8.30 10.67
C ASP A 173 12.72 -8.40 11.23
N VAL A 174 11.75 -8.76 10.38
CA VAL A 174 10.35 -9.01 10.82
C VAL A 174 10.30 -10.19 11.79
N ALA A 175 10.99 -11.29 11.48
CA ALA A 175 11.06 -12.46 12.36
C ALA A 175 11.76 -12.14 13.69
N VAL A 176 12.83 -11.33 13.68
CA VAL A 176 13.49 -10.84 14.91
C VAL A 176 12.52 -10.00 15.74
N ALA A 177 11.84 -9.03 15.14
CA ALA A 177 10.87 -8.19 15.85
C ALA A 177 9.72 -9.01 16.46
N LEU A 178 9.18 -9.99 15.72
CA LEU A 178 8.18 -10.92 16.26
C LEU A 178 8.74 -11.78 17.39
N SER A 179 10.00 -12.22 17.28
CA SER A 179 10.63 -13.02 18.34
C SER A 179 10.73 -12.25 19.65
N GLU A 180 11.14 -10.98 19.58
CA GLU A 180 11.20 -10.07 20.72
C GLU A 180 9.81 -9.83 21.33
N LEU A 181 8.80 -9.57 20.49
CA LEU A 181 7.43 -9.33 20.94
C LEU A 181 6.77 -10.56 21.58
N LEU A 182 7.09 -11.75 21.10
CA LEU A 182 6.49 -13.02 21.54
C LEU A 182 7.28 -13.73 22.64
N GLY A 183 8.52 -13.31 22.92
CA GLY A 183 9.40 -13.97 23.88
C GLY A 183 9.83 -15.38 23.47
N ARG A 184 9.82 -15.71 22.17
CA ARG A 184 10.28 -16.99 21.62
C ARG A 184 10.84 -16.82 20.22
N THR A 185 11.67 -17.76 19.78
CA THR A 185 12.27 -17.70 18.44
C THR A 185 11.22 -17.87 17.34
N ILE A 186 11.22 -16.92 16.40
CA ILE A 186 10.59 -16.97 15.08
C ILE A 186 11.70 -16.85 14.04
N THR A 187 11.71 -17.72 13.02
CA THR A 187 12.67 -17.66 11.90
C THR A 187 11.97 -17.26 10.60
N ALA A 188 12.65 -16.49 9.75
CA ALA A 188 12.14 -16.21 8.41
C ALA A 188 12.58 -17.29 7.42
N GLU A 189 11.67 -17.75 6.58
CA GLU A 189 11.96 -18.69 5.49
C GLU A 189 11.30 -18.25 4.19
N ALA A 190 12.02 -18.40 3.08
CA ALA A 190 11.49 -18.13 1.76
C ALA A 190 10.56 -19.27 1.34
N VAL A 191 9.35 -18.93 0.88
CA VAL A 191 8.48 -19.89 0.21
C VAL A 191 9.16 -20.28 -1.11
N PRO A 192 9.37 -21.59 -1.38
CA PRO A 192 9.97 -22.01 -2.63
C PRO A 192 9.19 -21.47 -3.83
N ARG A 193 9.89 -20.91 -4.82
CA ARG A 193 9.27 -20.24 -5.97
C ARG A 193 8.24 -21.11 -6.71
N SER A 194 8.43 -22.43 -6.73
CA SER A 194 7.52 -23.41 -7.33
C SER A 194 6.15 -23.49 -6.62
N GLN A 195 6.08 -23.11 -5.34
CA GLN A 195 4.88 -23.18 -4.51
C GLN A 195 4.06 -21.88 -4.50
N TRP A 196 4.59 -20.79 -5.07
CA TRP A 196 3.95 -19.47 -4.99
C TRP A 196 2.55 -19.45 -5.61
N LYS A 197 2.38 -20.12 -6.76
CA LYS A 197 1.09 -20.16 -7.46
C LYS A 197 0.00 -20.74 -6.55
N ASP A 198 0.26 -21.92 -6.00
CA ASP A 198 -0.69 -22.60 -5.12
C ASP A 198 -0.96 -21.78 -3.84
N ALA A 199 0.09 -21.17 -3.27
CA ALA A 199 -0.03 -20.33 -2.08
C ALA A 199 -0.90 -19.09 -2.31
N PHE A 200 -0.73 -18.39 -3.44
CA PHE A 200 -1.54 -17.22 -3.76
C PHE A 200 -2.97 -17.60 -4.15
N GLU A 201 -3.16 -18.55 -5.06
CA GLU A 201 -4.49 -18.94 -5.55
C GLU A 201 -5.39 -19.53 -4.46
N HIS A 202 -4.83 -19.95 -3.33
CA HIS A 202 -5.61 -20.36 -2.16
C HIS A 202 -6.43 -19.23 -1.53
N VAL A 203 -5.97 -17.98 -1.64
CA VAL A 203 -6.54 -16.83 -0.91
C VAL A 203 -7.03 -15.69 -1.81
N MET A 204 -6.75 -15.74 -3.11
CA MET A 204 -7.14 -14.70 -4.07
C MET A 204 -7.44 -15.25 -5.47
N SER A 205 -7.97 -14.40 -6.35
CA SER A 205 -8.23 -14.80 -7.74
C SER A 205 -6.93 -15.12 -8.48
N VAL A 206 -7.02 -16.02 -9.47
CA VAL A 206 -5.92 -16.37 -10.39
C VAL A 206 -5.30 -15.11 -11.01
N SER A 207 -6.13 -14.17 -11.45
CA SER A 207 -5.67 -12.91 -12.04
C SER A 207 -4.82 -12.08 -11.07
N LEU A 208 -5.23 -11.96 -9.80
CA LEU A 208 -4.43 -11.24 -8.81
C LEU A 208 -3.16 -12.02 -8.42
N ALA A 209 -3.25 -13.36 -8.32
CA ALA A 209 -2.10 -14.22 -8.04
C ALA A 209 -1.00 -14.06 -9.11
N GLU A 210 -1.35 -14.09 -10.40
CA GLU A 210 -0.40 -13.88 -11.50
C GLU A 210 0.30 -12.51 -11.43
N LEU A 211 -0.43 -11.47 -11.05
CA LEU A 211 0.12 -10.12 -10.91
C LEU A 211 1.10 -10.04 -9.73
N LEU A 212 0.75 -10.61 -8.57
CA LEU A 212 1.62 -10.62 -7.40
C LEU A 212 2.86 -11.50 -7.61
N ILE A 213 2.73 -12.64 -8.30
CA ILE A 213 3.89 -13.49 -8.63
C ILE A 213 4.91 -12.71 -9.45
N LYS A 214 4.46 -11.99 -10.50
CA LYS A 214 5.34 -11.14 -11.32
C LYS A 214 5.99 -10.03 -10.50
N ALA A 215 5.27 -9.44 -9.56
CA ALA A 215 5.77 -8.38 -8.70
C ALA A 215 6.83 -8.87 -7.72
N ASN A 216 6.58 -10.01 -7.06
CA ASN A 216 7.57 -10.63 -6.18
C ASN A 216 8.80 -11.12 -6.98
N ASP A 217 8.62 -11.65 -8.19
CA ASP A 217 9.74 -11.98 -9.10
C ASP A 217 10.57 -10.75 -9.47
N ALA A 218 9.93 -9.60 -9.69
CA ALA A 218 10.62 -8.36 -9.99
C ALA A 218 11.38 -7.82 -8.77
N GLN A 219 10.79 -7.89 -7.58
CA GLN A 219 11.41 -7.47 -6.33
C GLN A 219 12.66 -8.31 -6.02
N ASN A 220 12.57 -9.63 -6.17
CA ASN A 220 13.67 -10.55 -5.85
C ASN A 220 14.84 -10.48 -6.85
N LYS A 221 14.69 -9.80 -7.99
CA LYS A 221 15.81 -9.56 -8.91
C LYS A 221 16.82 -8.51 -8.41
N GLY A 222 16.45 -7.74 -7.38
CA GLY A 222 17.29 -6.68 -6.79
C GLY A 222 17.45 -5.46 -7.71
N GLY A 223 17.44 -4.25 -7.14
CA GLY A 223 17.74 -2.99 -7.84
C GLY A 223 16.74 -2.54 -8.91
N LEU A 224 15.68 -3.32 -9.20
CA LEU A 224 14.64 -2.95 -10.15
C LEU A 224 13.58 -2.03 -9.51
N VAL A 225 13.22 -2.29 -8.26
CA VAL A 225 12.21 -1.55 -7.49
C VAL A 225 12.93 -0.78 -6.38
N ASP A 226 13.50 0.37 -6.75
CA ASP A 226 14.23 1.25 -5.83
C ASP A 226 13.86 2.72 -6.11
N VAL A 227 14.27 3.63 -5.22
CA VAL A 227 14.22 5.07 -5.46
C VAL A 227 14.94 5.35 -6.77
N LYS A 228 14.29 6.05 -7.69
CA LYS A 228 14.93 6.45 -8.95
C LYS A 228 16.21 7.27 -8.63
N PRO A 229 17.39 6.87 -9.14
CA PRO A 229 18.61 7.65 -8.94
C PRO A 229 18.45 8.99 -9.68
N ASN A 230 18.55 10.09 -8.93
CA ASN A 230 18.41 11.49 -9.34
C ASN A 230 16.97 12.05 -9.35
N SER A 231 16.50 12.55 -8.19
CA SER A 231 15.90 13.89 -7.99
C SER A 231 14.79 13.97 -6.93
N ALA A 232 14.40 12.88 -6.30
CA ALA A 232 13.24 12.91 -5.40
C ALA A 232 13.65 13.06 -3.93
N GLU A 233 13.01 14.01 -3.26
CA GLU A 233 13.00 14.13 -1.80
C GLU A 233 12.34 12.88 -1.21
N ILE A 234 13.01 12.25 -0.23
CA ILE A 234 12.47 11.12 0.52
C ILE A 234 12.02 11.67 1.87
N HIS A 235 10.74 11.50 2.18
CA HIS A 235 10.19 11.79 3.50
C HIS A 235 10.24 10.54 4.35
N TYR A 236 10.91 10.63 5.49
CA TYR A 236 11.07 9.52 6.40
C TYR A 236 10.02 9.56 7.52
N GLY A 237 9.33 8.44 7.69
CA GLY A 237 8.60 8.10 8.90
C GLY A 237 9.56 7.77 10.04
N THR A 238 9.03 7.75 11.26
CA THR A 238 9.83 7.54 12.48
C THR A 238 9.48 6.25 13.20
N THR A 239 8.44 5.54 12.77
CA THR A 239 7.98 4.31 13.42
C THR A 239 8.94 3.16 13.10
N GLU A 240 9.59 2.60 14.12
CA GLU A 240 10.35 1.36 13.97
C GLU A 240 9.41 0.16 13.74
N PHE A 241 9.89 -0.82 13.00
CA PHE A 241 9.08 -1.98 12.58
C PHE A 241 8.45 -2.72 13.76
N ILE A 242 9.19 -2.92 14.84
CA ILE A 242 8.67 -3.58 16.04
C ILE A 242 7.45 -2.86 16.62
N ASP A 243 7.43 -1.53 16.59
CA ASP A 243 6.32 -0.75 17.10
C ASP A 243 5.13 -0.75 16.13
N ALA A 244 5.38 -0.86 14.82
CA ALA A 244 4.33 -1.07 13.83
C ALA A 244 3.67 -2.46 13.97
N LEU A 245 4.42 -3.49 14.37
CA LEU A 245 3.92 -4.86 14.57
C LEU A 245 3.28 -5.09 15.93
N ARG A 246 3.72 -4.38 16.98
CA ARG A 246 3.24 -4.54 18.36
C ARG A 246 1.71 -4.61 18.49
N PRO A 247 0.90 -3.76 17.82
CA PRO A 247 -0.56 -3.82 17.92
C PRO A 247 -1.19 -5.03 17.23
N LEU A 248 -0.43 -5.75 16.40
CA LEU A 248 -0.88 -6.90 15.61
C LEU A 248 -0.58 -8.24 16.29
N VAL A 249 0.21 -8.21 17.36
CA VAL A 249 0.60 -9.38 18.14
C VAL A 249 -0.33 -9.50 19.36
N PRO A 250 -0.86 -10.71 19.69
CA PRO A 250 -1.65 -10.89 20.90
C PRO A 250 -0.84 -10.57 22.16
N THR A 251 -1.45 -9.86 23.10
CA THR A 251 -0.89 -9.67 24.45
C THR A 251 -1.28 -10.86 25.32
N TYR A 252 -0.30 -11.66 25.76
CA TYR A 252 -0.50 -12.74 26.74
C TYR A 252 -0.16 -12.29 28.15
#